data_AF-A0A2W0B743-F1
#
_entry.id   AF-A0A2W0B743-F1
#
_cell.length_a   1.000
_cell.length_b   1.000
_cell.length_c   1.000
_cell.angle_alpha   90.00
_cell.angle_beta   90.00
_cell.angle_gamma   90.00
#
_symmetry.space_group_name_H-M   'P 1'
#
loop_
_entity.id
_entity.type
_entity.pdbx_description
1 polymer ?
#
loop_
_entity_poly.entity_id
_entity_poly.type
_entity_poly.pdbx_seq_one_letter_code
_entity_poly.pdbx_strand_id
1 'polypeptide(L)'
;MTLERALQLIKGGFSCGIKKELRMALDVWELGFTDRRVRRGEYDGMRRYIEQNPVEARLVKCAADYPYGSASGKFEVDPVPPRLVTSAAKAVASGGSS
;
A
#
# COMPACT_ATOMS: atom_id res chain seq x y z
N MET A 1 2.94 19.28 -3.00
CA MET A 1 1.63 18.64 -2.77
C MET A 1 1.65 18.04 -1.36
N THR A 2 0.61 18.24 -0.56
CA THR A 2 0.50 17.65 0.79
C THR A 2 -0.20 16.28 0.73
N LEU A 3 -0.09 15.47 1.79
CA LEU A 3 -0.77 14.18 1.88
C LEU A 3 -2.30 14.34 1.85
N GLU A 4 -2.82 15.32 2.57
CA GLU A 4 -4.24 15.65 2.61
C GLU A 4 -4.75 15.96 1.21
N ARG A 5 -4.00 16.77 0.44
CA ARG A 5 -4.39 17.14 -0.91
C ARG A 5 -4.36 15.94 -1.85
N ALA A 6 -3.37 15.06 -1.71
CA ALA A 6 -3.31 13.82 -2.49
C ALA A 6 -4.51 12.91 -2.23
N LEU A 7 -4.87 12.70 -0.96
CA LEU A 7 -6.01 11.88 -0.58
C LEU A 7 -7.34 12.48 -1.04
N GLN A 8 -7.51 13.80 -0.96
CA GLN A 8 -8.69 14.47 -1.51
C GLN A 8 -8.85 14.23 -3.01
N LEU A 9 -7.77 14.29 -3.78
CA LEU A 9 -7.80 14.04 -5.22
C LEU A 9 -8.14 12.58 -5.53
N ILE A 10 -7.55 11.63 -4.80
CA ILE A 10 -7.83 10.19 -4.98
C ILE A 10 -9.29 9.87 -4.64
N LYS A 11 -9.75 10.25 -3.44
CA LYS A 11 -11.13 9.99 -2.99
C LYS A 11 -12.16 10.69 -3.89
N GLY A 12 -11.94 11.97 -4.19
CA GLY A 12 -12.84 12.77 -5.03
C GLY A 12 -12.88 12.30 -6.49
N GLY A 13 -11.74 11.92 -7.06
CA GLY A 13 -11.67 11.36 -8.41
C GLY A 13 -12.44 10.05 -8.54
N PHE A 14 -12.29 9.14 -7.58
CA PHE A 14 -13.03 7.88 -7.54
C PHE A 14 -14.54 8.10 -7.37
N SER A 15 -14.98 8.97 -6.45
CA SER A 15 -16.41 9.31 -6.29
C SER A 15 -16.99 9.94 -7.56
N CYS A 16 -16.22 10.76 -8.29
CA CYS A 16 -16.61 11.29 -9.59
C CYS A 16 -16.79 10.17 -10.64
N GLY A 17 -15.89 9.18 -10.65
CA GLY A 17 -15.98 8.00 -11.51
C GLY A 17 -17.23 7.17 -11.24
N ILE A 18 -17.44 6.77 -9.98
CA ILE A 18 -18.63 6.00 -9.56
C ILE A 18 -19.91 6.73 -9.93
N LYS A 19 -19.99 8.05 -9.68
CA LYS A 19 -21.20 8.82 -10.00
C LYS A 19 -21.51 8.79 -11.50
N LYS A 20 -20.48 8.78 -12.36
CA LYS A 20 -20.66 8.70 -13.82
C LYS A 20 -21.06 7.31 -14.26
N GLU A 21 -20.43 6.27 -13.71
CA GLU A 21 -20.60 4.89 -14.15
C GLU A 21 -21.86 4.25 -13.57
N LEU A 22 -22.09 4.38 -12.27
CA LEU A 22 -23.21 3.76 -11.56
C LEU A 22 -24.42 4.70 -11.41
N ARG A 23 -24.30 5.97 -11.81
CA ARG A 23 -25.35 7.02 -11.65
C ARG A 23 -25.85 7.20 -10.22
N MET A 24 -25.04 6.80 -9.24
CA MET A 24 -25.35 6.87 -7.82
C MET A 24 -24.37 7.80 -7.11
N ALA A 25 -24.88 8.60 -6.17
CA ALA A 25 -24.05 9.38 -5.25
C ALA A 25 -23.94 8.59 -3.94
N LEU A 26 -22.86 7.82 -3.81
CA LEU A 26 -22.57 7.04 -2.62
C LEU A 26 -21.52 7.75 -1.77
N ASP A 27 -21.77 7.84 -0.47
CA ASP A 27 -20.73 8.17 0.49
C ASP A 27 -19.98 6.89 0.86
N VAL A 28 -18.94 6.60 0.08
CA VAL A 28 -18.16 5.35 0.17
C VAL A 28 -16.99 5.49 1.15
N TRP A 29 -16.67 6.70 1.57
CA TRP A 29 -15.43 7.00 2.29
C TRP A 29 -15.69 7.29 3.76
N GLU A 30 -14.93 6.64 4.63
CA GLU A 30 -14.84 7.04 6.05
C GLU A 30 -14.30 8.47 6.19
N LEU A 31 -14.78 9.15 7.23
CA LEU A 31 -14.38 10.54 7.53
C LEU A 31 -12.93 10.59 7.98
N GLY A 32 -12.09 11.32 7.24
CA GLY A 32 -10.67 11.49 7.53
C GLY A 32 -9.78 10.36 6.99
N PHE A 33 -8.58 10.24 7.56
CA PHE A 33 -7.59 9.21 7.25
C PHE A 33 -6.59 9.08 8.39
N THR A 34 -5.96 7.91 8.50
CA THR A 34 -4.85 7.71 9.43
C THR A 34 -3.53 7.99 8.72
N ASP A 35 -2.75 8.92 9.27
CA ASP A 35 -1.36 9.17 8.88
C ASP A 35 -0.42 8.71 10.00
N ARG A 36 0.63 7.98 9.62
CA ARG A 36 1.74 7.64 10.51
C ARG A 36 3.03 7.62 9.73
N ARG A 37 4.01 8.38 10.19
CA ARG A 37 5.37 8.34 9.67
C ARG A 37 6.09 7.03 10.01
N VAL A 38 6.52 6.30 8.98
CA VAL A 38 7.34 5.08 9.10
C VAL A 38 8.78 5.45 9.48
N ARG A 39 9.30 4.83 10.54
CA ARG A 39 10.70 4.99 10.98
C ARG A 39 11.60 3.89 10.38
N ARG A 40 12.92 4.11 10.45
CA ARG A 40 13.90 3.09 10.02
C ARG A 40 13.71 1.82 10.84
N GLY A 41 13.66 0.67 10.17
CA GLY A 41 13.43 -0.64 10.80
C GLY A 41 11.97 -1.01 11.06
N GLU A 42 11.01 -0.09 10.88
CA GLU A 42 9.57 -0.42 10.96
C GLU A 42 8.99 -0.84 9.61
N TYR A 43 9.68 -0.53 8.50
CA TYR A 43 9.15 -0.69 7.15
C TYR A 43 8.73 -2.13 6.85
N ASP A 44 9.58 -3.11 7.13
CA ASP A 44 9.30 -4.52 6.82
C ASP A 44 8.09 -5.04 7.60
N GLY A 45 7.96 -4.62 8.87
CA GLY A 45 6.81 -4.96 9.71
C GLY A 45 5.50 -4.37 9.16
N MET A 46 5.51 -3.10 8.76
CA MET A 46 4.34 -2.45 8.16
C MET A 46 3.98 -3.05 6.80
N ARG A 47 4.98 -3.34 5.96
CA ARG A 47 4.76 -3.96 4.66
C ARG A 47 4.12 -5.34 4.83
N ARG A 48 4.68 -6.17 5.73
CA ARG A 48 4.12 -7.49 6.05
C ARG A 48 2.70 -7.40 6.59
N TYR A 49 2.41 -6.43 7.45
CA TYR A 49 1.05 -6.20 7.96
C TYR A 49 0.05 -5.93 6.82
N ILE A 50 0.38 -5.03 5.89
CA ILE A 50 -0.48 -4.70 4.74
C ILE A 50 -0.66 -5.92 3.83
N GLU A 51 0.43 -6.64 3.52
CA GLU A 51 0.40 -7.83 2.68
C GLU A 51 -0.46 -8.96 3.29
N GLN A 52 -0.47 -9.10 4.62
CA GLN A 52 -1.22 -10.14 5.32
C GLN A 52 -2.66 -9.74 5.66
N ASN A 53 -3.04 -8.47 5.55
CA ASN A 53 -4.41 -8.02 5.85
C ASN A 53 -5.51 -8.83 5.13
N PRO A 54 -5.38 -9.20 3.84
CA PRO A 54 -6.34 -10.07 3.18
C PRO A 54 -6.45 -11.48 3.77
N VAL A 55 -5.36 -12.01 4.34
CA VAL A 55 -5.33 -13.32 5.01
C VAL A 55 -6.01 -13.25 6.36
N GLU A 56 -5.68 -12.24 7.17
CA GLU A 56 -6.32 -12.01 8.48
C GLU A 56 -7.82 -11.72 8.34
N ALA A 57 -8.22 -11.01 7.28
CA ALA A 57 -9.62 -10.79 6.90
C ALA A 57 -10.30 -12.03 6.27
N ARG A 58 -9.58 -13.16 6.13
CA ARG A 58 -10.06 -14.44 5.56
C ARG A 58 -10.56 -14.34 4.11
N LEU A 59 -10.08 -13.37 3.35
CA LEU A 59 -10.40 -13.21 1.93
C LEU A 59 -9.62 -14.22 1.08
N VAL A 60 -8.41 -14.57 1.50
CA VAL A 60 -7.51 -15.52 0.84
C VAL A 60 -6.75 -16.35 1.87
N LYS A 61 -6.19 -17.50 1.46
CA LYS A 61 -5.33 -18.33 2.32
C LYS A 61 -3.87 -17.86 2.32
N CYS A 62 -3.41 -17.32 1.20
CA CYS A 62 -2.06 -16.79 1.05
C CYS A 62 -2.11 -15.37 0.50
N ALA A 63 -1.24 -14.48 1.00
CA ALA A 63 -1.19 -13.08 0.59
C ALA A 63 -1.00 -12.89 -0.93
N ALA A 64 -0.21 -13.76 -1.57
CA ALA A 64 0.04 -13.74 -3.01
C ALA A 64 -1.22 -14.01 -3.86
N ASP A 65 -2.22 -14.68 -3.29
CA ASP A 65 -3.46 -15.00 -4.01
C ASP A 65 -4.41 -13.79 -4.09
N TYR A 66 -4.19 -12.73 -3.30
CA TYR A 66 -5.06 -11.56 -3.30
C TYR A 66 -4.76 -10.67 -4.52
N PRO A 67 -5.65 -10.61 -5.53
CA PRO A 67 -5.33 -10.01 -6.83
C PRO A 67 -5.17 -8.48 -6.80
N TYR A 68 -5.65 -7.83 -5.74
CA TYR A 68 -5.60 -6.37 -5.57
C TYR A 68 -4.52 -5.91 -4.60
N GLY A 69 -3.63 -6.82 -4.17
CA GLY A 69 -2.51 -6.52 -3.28
C GLY A 69 -1.17 -6.57 -4.02
N SER A 70 -0.20 -5.79 -3.55
CA SER A 70 1.17 -5.79 -4.07
C SER A 70 1.91 -7.14 -3.89
N ALA A 71 1.51 -7.93 -2.88
CA ALA A 71 2.05 -9.28 -2.66
C ALA A 71 1.77 -10.26 -3.83
N SER A 72 0.81 -9.97 -4.70
CA SER A 72 0.46 -10.82 -5.83
C SER A 72 1.49 -10.83 -6.96
N GLY A 73 2.44 -9.88 -6.96
CA GLY A 73 3.41 -9.71 -8.04
C GLY A 73 2.82 -9.18 -9.36
N LYS A 74 1.52 -8.85 -9.38
CA LYS A 74 0.82 -8.32 -10.57
C LYS A 74 1.04 -6.82 -10.79
N PHE A 75 1.61 -6.14 -9.81
CA PHE A 75 1.84 -4.70 -9.83
C PHE A 75 3.33 -4.43 -9.77
N GLU A 76 3.78 -3.44 -10.54
CA GLU A 76 5.10 -2.86 -10.36
C GLU A 76 5.14 -2.12 -9.01
N VAL A 77 6.14 -2.43 -8.19
CA VAL A 77 6.30 -1.86 -6.85
C VAL A 77 7.65 -1.18 -6.77
N ASP A 78 7.64 0.06 -6.31
CA ASP A 78 8.87 0.82 -6.10
C ASP A 78 9.84 0.10 -5.16
N PRO A 79 11.16 0.21 -5.39
CA PRO A 79 12.14 -0.34 -4.47
C PRO A 79 12.02 0.31 -3.09
N VAL A 80 12.40 -0.45 -2.06
CA VAL A 80 12.38 0.04 -0.68
C VAL A 80 13.28 1.28 -0.55
N PRO A 81 12.77 2.40 -0.02
CA PRO A 81 13.60 3.60 0.14
C PRO A 81 14.85 3.34 1.00
N PRO A 82 16.06 3.73 0.56
CA PRO A 82 17.31 3.46 1.29
C PRO A 82 17.38 4.03 2.72
N ARG A 83 16.58 5.06 3.01
CA ARG A 83 16.47 5.64 4.36
C ARG A 83 15.69 4.76 5.35
N LEU A 84 14.94 3.77 4.86
CA LEU A 84 14.07 2.91 5.65
C LEU A 84 14.66 1.52 5.91
N VAL A 85 15.55 1.04 5.04
CA VAL A 85 16.29 -0.22 5.26
C VAL A 85 17.12 -0.13 6.54
N THR A 86 17.14 -1.20 7.32
CA THR A 86 18.10 -1.33 8.42
C THR A 86 19.51 -1.54 7.85
N SER A 87 20.54 -1.15 8.60
CA SER A 87 21.93 -1.33 8.15
C SER A 87 22.29 -2.81 7.92
N ALA A 88 21.54 -3.74 8.54
CA ALA A 88 21.71 -5.18 8.33
C ALA A 88 21.17 -5.65 6.97
N ALA A 89 20.05 -5.10 6.48
CA ALA A 89 19.48 -5.46 5.17
C ALA A 89 20.31 -4.92 3.99
N LYS A 90 21.13 -3.88 4.21
CA LYS A 90 22.00 -3.30 3.18
C LYS A 90 23.08 -4.26 2.67
N ALA A 91 23.45 -5.27 3.47
CA ALA A 91 24.48 -6.25 3.11
C ALA A 91 24.02 -7.28 2.05
N VAL A 92 22.72 -7.52 1.91
CA VAL A 92 22.18 -8.46 0.91
C VAL A 92 22.05 -7.83 -0.48
N ALA A 93 21.90 -6.51 -0.57
CA ALA A 93 21.72 -5.83 -1.86
C ALA A 93 23.03 -5.60 -2.64
N SER A 94 24.21 -5.81 -2.02
CA SER A 94 25.51 -5.60 -2.66
C SER A 94 26.24 -6.88 -3.06
N GLY A 95 25.61 -8.05 -2.90
CA GLY A 95 26.25 -9.37 -3.08
C GLY A 95 26.00 -10.07 -4.42
N GLY A 96 25.51 -9.37 -5.44
CA GLY A 96 25.21 -9.94 -6.75
C GLY A 96 26.13 -9.41 -7.85
N SER A 97 27.33 -9.97 -7.99
CA SER A 97 28.09 -9.97 -9.24
C SER A 97 28.97 -11.22 -9.24
N SER A 98 28.61 -12.16 -10.13
CA SER A 98 29.46 -13.27 -10.56
C SER A 98 30.67 -12.77 -11.33
#